data_AF-A0A0F9NV03-F1
#
_entry.id   AF-A0A0F9NV03-F1
#
_cell.length_a   1.000
_cell.length_b   1.000
_cell.length_c   1.000
_cell.angle_alpha   90.00
_cell.angle_beta   90.00
_cell.angle_gamma   90.00
#
_symmetry.space_group_name_H-M   'P 1'
#
loop_
_entity.id
_entity.type
_entity.pdbx_description
1 polymer ?
#
loop_
_entity_poly.entity_id
_entity_poly.type
_entity_poly.pdbx_seq_one_letter_code
_entity_poly.pdbx_strand_id
1 'polypeptide(L)'
;MKYIIPVVMVGGIIALVVLANKAKASSTPTAERIMEAGSFAELEAWYNLINELLLVEQISGEEYNDLYNAYSTRYFEIVREGL
;
A
#
# COMPACT_ATOMS: atom_id res chain seq x y z
N MET A 1 27.58 -20.64 2.93
CA MET A 1 27.14 -19.84 1.76
C MET A 1 26.34 -18.66 2.28
N LYS A 2 26.86 -17.44 2.15
CA LYS A 2 26.17 -16.19 2.52
C LYS A 2 25.29 -15.81 1.33
N TYR A 3 23.97 -15.88 1.48
CA TYR A 3 23.05 -15.35 0.47
C TYR A 3 23.09 -13.83 0.56
N ILE A 4 23.76 -13.22 -0.41
CA ILE A 4 23.68 -11.78 -0.66
C ILE A 4 22.29 -11.56 -1.26
N ILE A 5 21.38 -10.95 -0.50
CA ILE A 5 20.08 -10.52 -0.98
C ILE A 5 20.36 -9.47 -2.07
N PRO A 6 20.11 -9.74 -3.36
CA PRO A 6 20.44 -8.81 -4.41
C PRO A 6 19.29 -7.81 -4.53
N VAL A 7 19.52 -6.57 -4.11
CA VAL A 7 19.15 -5.32 -4.83
C VAL A 7 17.80 -5.31 -5.59
N VAL A 8 16.73 -5.84 -4.99
CA VAL A 8 15.33 -5.49 -5.36
C VAL A 8 14.68 -4.65 -4.23
N MET A 9 15.38 -4.49 -3.10
CA MET A 9 15.09 -3.58 -1.99
C MET A 9 15.30 -2.09 -2.33
N VAL A 10 14.90 -1.63 -3.52
CA VAL A 10 14.97 -0.19 -3.85
C VAL A 10 13.60 0.36 -4.25
N GLY A 11 12.70 -0.47 -4.79
CA GLY A 11 11.31 -0.06 -5.06
C GLY A 11 10.46 0.05 -3.78
N GLY A 12 10.54 -0.94 -2.90
CA GLY A 12 9.78 -0.96 -1.63
C GLY A 12 10.21 0.12 -0.64
N ILE A 13 11.49 0.55 -0.67
CA ILE A 13 11.99 1.58 0.25
C ILE A 13 11.39 2.96 -0.07
N ILE A 14 11.13 3.27 -1.35
CA ILE A 14 10.60 4.60 -1.71
C ILE A 14 9.13 4.74 -1.29
N ALA A 15 8.33 3.69 -1.44
CA ALA A 15 6.97 3.63 -0.88
C ALA A 15 7.01 3.74 0.67
N LEU A 16 7.98 3.07 1.29
CA LEU A 16 8.19 3.15 2.74
C LEU A 16 8.62 4.55 3.22
N VAL A 17 9.36 5.35 2.45
CA VAL A 17 9.79 6.69 2.90
C VAL A 17 8.63 7.70 2.91
N VAL A 18 7.70 7.62 1.95
CA VAL A 18 6.50 8.48 1.92
C VAL A 18 5.52 8.07 3.01
N LEU A 19 5.32 6.77 3.22
CA LEU A 19 4.57 6.27 4.38
C LEU A 19 5.28 6.57 5.71
N ALA A 20 6.61 6.53 5.80
CA ALA A 20 7.35 6.69 7.06
C ALA A 20 7.15 8.05 7.75
N ASN A 21 6.80 9.11 7.01
CA ASN A 21 6.53 10.42 7.61
C ASN A 21 5.15 10.55 8.27
N LYS A 22 4.22 9.60 8.05
CA LYS A 22 2.97 9.47 8.82
C LYS A 22 2.80 8.12 9.53
N ALA A 23 3.53 7.10 9.11
CA ALA A 23 3.53 5.74 9.64
C ALA A 23 4.68 5.54 10.63
N LYS A 24 4.62 6.24 11.76
CA LYS A 24 5.08 5.59 12.98
C LYS A 24 4.20 4.35 13.16
N ALA A 25 4.79 3.16 13.04
CA ALA A 25 4.27 1.83 13.37
C ALA A 25 3.69 0.97 12.22
N SER A 26 4.40 -0.12 11.90
CA SER A 26 3.89 -1.51 11.97
C SER A 26 2.37 -1.68 11.82
N SER A 27 1.81 -1.52 10.64
CA SER A 27 0.36 -1.65 10.53
C SER A 27 0.00 -2.26 9.18
N THR A 28 -0.36 -3.54 9.24
CA THR A 28 -1.04 -4.30 8.20
C THR A 28 -2.03 -3.39 7.46
N PRO A 29 -2.04 -3.40 6.12
CA PRO A 29 -3.07 -2.66 5.39
C PRO A 29 -4.44 -3.19 5.79
N THR A 30 -5.35 -2.27 6.04
CA THR A 30 -6.76 -2.56 6.27
C THR A 30 -7.58 -1.66 5.36
N ALA A 31 -8.79 -2.11 5.01
CA ALA A 31 -9.71 -1.32 4.19
C ALA A 31 -9.94 0.07 4.79
N GLU A 32 -10.12 0.16 6.11
CA GLU A 32 -10.29 1.43 6.85
C GLU A 32 -9.14 2.41 6.61
N ARG A 33 -7.89 1.96 6.71
CA ARG A 33 -6.72 2.82 6.55
C ARG A 33 -6.49 3.26 5.11
N ILE A 34 -6.92 2.45 4.14
CA ILE A 34 -6.91 2.83 2.74
C ILE A 34 -7.96 3.93 2.50
N MET A 35 -9.14 3.81 3.10
CA MET A 35 -10.19 4.84 3.03
C MET A 35 -9.81 6.16 3.70
N GLU A 36 -8.89 6.16 4.66
CA GLU A 36 -8.35 7.37 5.30
C GLU A 36 -7.36 8.15 4.42
N ALA A 37 -6.96 7.65 3.25
CA ALA A 37 -6.03 8.33 2.37
C ALA A 37 -6.56 9.72 1.97
N GLY A 38 -5.78 10.77 2.27
CA GLY A 38 -6.16 12.16 2.04
C GLY A 38 -5.70 12.72 0.69
N SER A 39 -4.96 11.93 -0.10
CA SER A 39 -4.41 12.35 -1.39
C SER A 39 -4.18 11.15 -2.31
N PHE A 40 -4.07 11.41 -3.62
CA PHE A 40 -3.67 10.40 -4.59
C PHE A 40 -2.31 9.76 -4.28
N ALA A 41 -1.34 10.53 -3.80
CA ALA A 41 0.00 10.01 -3.47
C ALA A 41 -0.05 9.01 -2.30
N GLU A 42 -0.85 9.28 -1.27
CA GLU A 42 -1.08 8.35 -0.16
C GLU A 42 -1.82 7.09 -0.64
N LEU A 43 -2.80 7.25 -1.52
CA LEU A 43 -3.58 6.14 -2.07
C LEU A 43 -2.76 5.25 -3.02
N GLU A 44 -1.87 5.83 -3.82
CA GLU A 44 -0.92 5.10 -4.67
C GLU A 44 0.09 4.30 -3.83
N ALA A 45 0.52 4.85 -2.70
CA ALA A 45 1.38 4.14 -1.76
C ALA A 45 0.69 2.89 -1.17
N TRP A 46 -0.61 2.99 -0.85
CA TRP A 46 -1.42 1.84 -0.45
C TRP A 46 -1.52 0.79 -1.56
N TYR A 47 -1.78 1.21 -2.80
CA TYR A 47 -1.86 0.31 -3.95
C TYR A 47 -0.55 -0.48 -4.16
N ASN A 48 0.59 0.20 -4.08
CA ASN A 48 1.89 -0.46 -4.19
C ASN A 48 2.13 -1.48 -3.07
N LEU A 49 1.76 -1.14 -1.83
CA LEU A 49 1.91 -2.04 -0.69
C LEU A 49 1.05 -3.30 -0.83
N ILE A 50 -0.23 -3.19 -1.22
CA ILE A 50 -1.10 -4.37 -1.35
C ILE A 50 -0.65 -5.31 -2.47
N ASN A 51 -0.12 -4.77 -3.57
CA ASN A 51 0.46 -5.55 -4.65
C ASN A 51 1.71 -6.29 -4.20
N GLU A 52 2.59 -5.62 -3.45
CA GLU A 52 3.80 -6.25 -2.89
C GLU A 52 3.43 -7.39 -1.95
N LEU A 53 2.44 -7.20 -1.06
CA LEU A 53 1.98 -8.23 -0.14
C LEU A 53 1.39 -9.46 -0.85
N LEU A 54 0.62 -9.26 -1.92
CA LEU A 54 0.12 -10.36 -2.74
C LEU A 54 1.28 -11.10 -3.43
N LEU A 55 2.25 -10.36 -3.98
CA LEU A 55 3.40 -10.92 -4.70
C LEU A 55 4.32 -11.76 -3.79
N VAL A 56 4.47 -11.36 -2.53
CA VAL A 56 5.25 -12.13 -1.54
C VAL A 56 4.40 -13.10 -0.72
N GLU A 57 3.17 -13.37 -1.16
CA GLU A 57 2.22 -14.33 -0.56
C GLU A 57 1.93 -14.07 0.93
N GLN A 58 1.99 -12.81 1.36
CA GLN A 58 1.65 -12.41 2.74
C GLN A 58 0.14 -12.17 2.94
N ILE A 59 -0.61 -12.00 1.87
CA ILE A 59 -2.07 -11.94 1.87
C ILE A 59 -2.62 -12.89 0.80
N SER A 60 -3.80 -13.43 1.07
CA SER A 60 -4.57 -14.22 0.10
C SER A 60 -5.15 -13.34 -1.01
N GLY A 61 -5.62 -13.99 -2.09
CA GLY A 61 -6.33 -13.29 -3.16
C GLY A 61 -7.66 -12.67 -2.70
N GLU A 62 -8.30 -13.25 -1.68
CA GLU A 62 -9.52 -12.69 -1.07
C GLU A 62 -9.21 -11.40 -0.32
N GLU A 63 -8.20 -11.43 0.55
CA GLU A 63 -7.71 -10.25 1.28
C GLU A 63 -7.23 -9.15 0.32
N TYR A 64 -6.56 -9.51 -0.77
CA TYR A 64 -6.19 -8.55 -1.81
C TYR A 64 -7.41 -7.88 -2.42
N ASN A 65 -8.45 -8.64 -2.78
CA ASN A 65 -9.66 -8.09 -3.38
C ASN A 65 -10.38 -7.11 -2.44
N ASP A 66 -10.45 -7.43 -1.14
CA ASP A 66 -11.07 -6.54 -0.14
C ASP A 66 -10.30 -5.21 -0.01
N LEU A 67 -8.97 -5.28 0.05
CA LEU A 67 -8.13 -4.09 0.10
C LEU A 67 -8.17 -3.28 -1.21
N TYR A 68 -8.20 -3.96 -2.36
CA TYR A 68 -8.30 -3.33 -3.67
C TYR A 68 -9.67 -2.66 -3.89
N ASN A 69 -10.75 -3.23 -3.34
CA ASN A 69 -12.07 -2.60 -3.34
C ASN A 69 -12.08 -1.31 -2.53
N ALA A 70 -11.43 -1.29 -1.36
CA ALA A 70 -11.26 -0.07 -0.57
C ALA A 70 -10.44 0.98 -1.33
N TYR A 71 -9.34 0.58 -1.96
CA TYR A 71 -8.54 1.45 -2.83
C TYR A 71 -9.39 2.08 -3.94
N SER A 72 -10.14 1.26 -4.68
CA SER A 72 -10.98 1.72 -5.79
C SER A 72 -12.07 2.67 -5.32
N THR A 73 -12.70 2.36 -4.19
CA THR A 73 -13.72 3.22 -3.58
C THR A 73 -13.14 4.57 -3.22
N ARG A 74 -12.02 4.60 -2.48
CA ARG A 74 -11.38 5.85 -2.08
C ARG A 74 -10.87 6.64 -3.27
N TYR A 75 -10.38 5.98 -4.32
CA TYR A 75 -9.97 6.63 -5.56
C TYR A 75 -11.12 7.47 -6.15
N PHE A 76 -12.31 6.88 -6.29
CA PHE A 76 -13.47 7.60 -6.80
C PHE A 76 -13.94 8.72 -5.87
N GLU A 77 -13.79 8.58 -4.56
CA GLU A 77 -14.09 9.66 -3.62
C GLU A 77 -13.12 10.84 -3.76
N ILE A 78 -11.81 10.58 -3.84
CA ILE A 78 -10.79 11.62 -4.05
C ILE A 78 -11.03 12.33 -5.38
N VAL A 79 -11.29 11.58 -6.47
CA VAL A 79 -11.64 12.16 -7.78
C VAL A 79 -12.87 13.06 -7.68
N ARG A 80 -13.92 12.62 -6.95
CA ARG A 80 -15.15 13.39 -6.74
C ARG A 80 -14.93 14.63 -5.88
N GLU A 81 -14.03 14.55 -4.90
CA GLU A 81 -13.64 15.64 -4.00
C GLU A 81 -12.71 16.66 -4.67
N GLY A 82 -12.06 16.28 -5.78
CA GLY A 82 -11.10 17.13 -6.48
C GLY A 82 -9.77 17.30 -5.73
N LEU A 83 -9.41 16.29 -4.93
CA LEU A 83 -8.18 16.22 -4.13
C LEU A 83 -7.01 15.60 -4.90
#